data_AF-A0A9D9C3W1-F1
#
_entry.id   AF-A0A9D9C3W1-F1
#
_cell.length_a   1.000
_cell.length_b   1.000
_cell.length_c   1.000
_cell.angle_alpha   90.00
_cell.angle_beta   90.00
_cell.angle_gamma   90.00
#
_symmetry.space_group_name_H-M   'P 1'
#
loop_
_entity.id
_entity.type
_entity.pdbx_description
1 polymer ?
#
loop_
_entity_poly.entity_id
_entity_poly.type
_entity_poly.pdbx_seq_one_letter_code
_entity_poly.pdbx_strand_id
1 'polypeptide(L)'
;NAGNMSAENADNPNFSKVEDPAKSETISKIPSAIKFWVKFVPGSESYNARMAATVHDAYNYITYGQSKHDNDANKVHAIAQAEKNFPACEWTEMTVPFTMTGNAIGTQMYIVVNFTTNATPGGGGSSDHLYIDDVELVYDAEESTPAPTVYDKNMSVVADDEYLALTETSVEVTNNGEMTILGGETIKTIDFNLKDFSVGNSNVGDVAVRGLRINDDGTFNYNNSIQIAEGDMAGVHPMTLQGIISDDYFYVNINMDFGYSVLAEVGDVANTTLNISDALYGTFCAPFTVALPESVTASIITAANDNELILEPVAGNVVLANTPVLVEASAAESLSVSGIYAKGTPVAGLLTGVYENTPAPVGSYVLQNLDKVGFYLVAEGNQPTVGANRCYLTVPAAGVKAFFLNGGDATGISGVDANVDANEAIYNLAGQRINKLQKGINIINGKKILK
;
A
#
# COMPACT_ATOMS: atom_id res chain seq x y z
N ASN A 1 20.65 -14.04 26.00
CA ASN A 1 21.60 -14.24 24.88
C ASN A 1 22.50 -13.03 24.78
N ALA A 2 23.67 -13.04 25.42
CA ALA A 2 24.70 -12.02 25.17
C ALA A 2 25.55 -12.50 23.99
N GLY A 3 25.62 -11.72 22.91
CA GLY A 3 26.35 -12.07 21.68
C GLY A 3 27.87 -11.96 21.78
N ASN A 4 28.39 -11.05 22.62
CA ASN A 4 29.80 -10.71 22.77
C ASN A 4 30.23 -10.72 24.25
N MET A 5 31.46 -11.16 24.53
CA MET A 5 32.00 -11.18 25.90
C MET A 5 32.46 -9.80 26.41
N SER A 6 32.53 -8.79 25.55
CA SER A 6 32.75 -7.39 25.96
C SER A 6 31.42 -6.71 26.26
N ALA A 7 31.27 -6.24 27.49
CA ALA A 7 30.05 -5.58 27.97
C ALA A 7 29.73 -4.27 27.22
N GLU A 8 30.74 -3.59 26.70
CA GLU A 8 30.60 -2.34 25.91
C GLU A 8 30.24 -2.60 24.44
N ASN A 9 30.19 -3.86 24.00
CA ASN A 9 29.96 -4.17 22.59
C ASN A 9 28.50 -3.93 22.20
N ALA A 10 28.30 -3.13 21.14
CA ALA A 10 27.00 -2.84 20.56
C ALA A 10 26.25 -4.09 20.03
N ASP A 11 26.91 -5.23 19.91
CA ASP A 11 26.35 -6.51 19.46
C ASP A 11 25.83 -7.39 20.62
N ASN A 12 25.53 -6.79 21.78
CA ASN A 12 24.84 -7.41 22.92
C ASN A 12 23.37 -6.96 23.11
N PRO A 13 22.51 -6.93 22.07
CA PRO A 13 21.11 -6.59 22.28
C PRO A 13 20.36 -7.73 22.97
N ASN A 14 19.36 -7.37 23.79
CA ASN A 14 18.24 -8.28 24.00
C ASN A 14 17.35 -8.23 22.75
N PHE A 15 16.92 -9.40 22.31
CA PHE A 15 16.11 -9.54 21.11
C PHE A 15 15.04 -10.60 21.32
N SER A 16 13.94 -10.42 20.60
CA SER A 16 12.88 -11.39 20.41
C SER A 16 12.97 -11.92 18.98
N LYS A 17 12.96 -13.24 18.82
CA LYS A 17 13.00 -13.90 17.52
C LYS A 17 11.73 -14.73 17.34
N VAL A 18 10.76 -14.22 16.59
CA VAL A 18 9.38 -14.75 16.55
C VAL A 18 9.27 -16.16 16.00
N GLU A 19 10.20 -16.56 15.12
CA GLU A 19 10.29 -17.92 14.58
C GLU A 19 11.01 -18.92 15.51
N ASP A 20 11.56 -18.46 16.65
CA ASP A 20 12.27 -19.28 17.63
C ASP A 20 11.55 -19.19 18.98
N PRO A 21 10.73 -20.19 19.34
CA PRO A 21 9.97 -20.19 20.60
C PRO A 21 10.84 -20.17 21.87
N ALA A 22 12.14 -20.48 21.78
CA ALA A 22 13.06 -20.34 22.92
C ALA A 22 13.59 -18.91 23.10
N LYS A 23 13.26 -18.01 22.18
CA LYS A 23 13.73 -16.62 22.12
C LYS A 23 12.59 -15.63 21.84
N SER A 24 11.36 -16.05 22.03
CA SER A 24 10.17 -15.23 21.90
C SER A 24 9.13 -15.73 22.89
N GLU A 25 8.31 -14.81 23.37
CA GLU A 25 7.18 -15.13 24.27
C GLU A 25 5.94 -14.50 23.66
N THR A 26 4.95 -15.32 23.30
CA THR A 26 3.69 -14.87 22.71
C THR A 26 2.78 -14.30 23.78
N ILE A 27 2.05 -13.24 23.45
CA ILE A 27 1.04 -12.66 24.34
C ILE A 27 -0.24 -12.35 23.55
N SER A 28 -1.41 -12.59 24.15
CA SER A 28 -2.70 -12.38 23.50
C SER A 28 -3.38 -11.05 23.89
N LYS A 29 -2.84 -10.37 24.90
CA LYS A 29 -3.36 -9.10 25.44
C LYS A 29 -2.20 -8.19 25.82
N ILE A 30 -2.44 -6.89 25.74
CA ILE A 30 -1.46 -5.90 26.21
C ILE A 30 -1.63 -5.78 27.74
N PRO A 31 -0.58 -5.97 28.55
CA PRO A 31 -0.66 -5.76 29.99
C PRO A 31 -0.92 -4.28 30.30
N SER A 32 -1.65 -3.97 31.37
CA SER A 32 -1.80 -2.60 31.85
C SER A 32 -0.53 -2.11 32.57
N ALA A 33 0.16 -3.01 33.27
CA ALA A 33 1.42 -2.70 33.94
C ALA A 33 2.31 -3.95 34.09
N ILE A 34 3.58 -3.71 34.42
CA ILE A 34 4.49 -4.71 34.96
C ILE A 34 4.82 -4.35 36.42
N LYS A 35 4.72 -5.34 37.30
CA LYS A 35 5.06 -5.23 38.72
C LYS A 35 6.24 -6.14 39.05
N PHE A 36 7.12 -5.68 39.93
CA PHE A 36 8.28 -6.45 40.37
C PHE A 36 8.84 -5.92 41.68
N TRP A 37 9.50 -6.79 42.44
CA TRP A 37 10.33 -6.40 43.57
C TRP A 37 11.77 -6.21 43.12
N VAL A 38 12.40 -5.11 43.54
CA VAL A 38 13.78 -4.79 43.16
C VAL A 38 14.60 -4.29 44.33
N LYS A 39 15.87 -4.70 44.36
CA LYS A 39 16.94 -4.06 45.13
C LYS A 39 18.09 -3.72 44.19
N PHE A 40 18.60 -2.50 44.27
CA PHE A 40 19.73 -2.05 43.46
C PHE A 40 20.81 -1.39 44.32
N VAL A 41 22.02 -1.91 44.20
CA VAL A 41 23.24 -1.39 44.83
C VAL A 41 24.20 -0.96 43.72
N PRO A 42 24.25 0.34 43.38
CA PRO A 42 25.15 0.82 42.34
C PRO A 42 26.59 0.95 42.86
N GLY A 43 27.55 0.79 41.95
CA GLY A 43 28.95 1.13 42.15
C GLY A 43 29.25 2.63 42.19
N SER A 44 28.31 3.46 41.74
CA SER A 44 28.36 4.93 41.79
C SER A 44 26.98 5.50 42.08
N GLU A 45 26.88 6.51 42.94
CA GLU A 45 25.59 7.17 43.27
C GLU A 45 24.91 7.84 42.06
N SER A 46 25.66 8.09 40.98
CA SER A 46 25.12 8.64 39.72
C SER A 46 24.50 7.58 38.80
N TYR A 47 24.65 6.29 39.11
CA TYR A 47 24.13 5.21 38.27
C TYR A 47 22.70 4.86 38.63
N ASN A 48 21.91 4.61 37.59
CA ASN A 48 20.56 4.08 37.69
C ASN A 48 20.53 2.71 37.04
N ALA A 49 19.80 1.77 37.63
CA ALA A 49 19.37 0.56 36.95
C ALA A 49 18.13 0.86 36.07
N ARG A 50 17.79 -0.06 35.18
CA ARG A 50 16.62 0.07 34.30
C ARG A 50 15.82 -1.22 34.21
N MET A 51 14.51 -1.05 34.26
CA MET A 51 13.53 -2.01 33.75
C MET A 51 12.96 -1.45 32.45
N ALA A 52 12.91 -2.30 31.41
CA ALA A 52 12.21 -1.99 30.17
C ALA A 52 11.46 -3.23 29.68
N ALA A 53 10.21 -3.06 29.28
CA ALA A 53 9.42 -4.07 28.62
C ALA A 53 8.76 -3.50 27.37
N THR A 54 8.78 -4.26 26.29
CA THR A 54 8.10 -3.90 25.04
C THR A 54 7.22 -5.05 24.57
N VAL A 55 5.96 -4.74 24.32
CA VAL A 55 5.08 -5.57 23.49
C VAL A 55 5.30 -5.16 22.03
N HIS A 56 5.51 -6.13 21.15
CA HIS A 56 5.74 -5.90 19.73
C HIS A 56 4.91 -6.85 18.85
N ASP A 57 4.77 -6.50 17.58
CA ASP A 57 4.08 -7.31 16.57
C ASP A 57 4.88 -8.57 16.18
N ALA A 58 4.44 -9.29 15.14
CA ALA A 58 5.10 -10.48 14.62
C ALA A 58 6.42 -10.22 13.86
N TYR A 59 7.24 -9.29 14.34
CA TYR A 59 8.56 -8.96 13.82
C TYR A 59 9.69 -9.37 14.79
N ASN A 60 10.85 -9.72 14.23
CA ASN A 60 12.06 -9.96 15.02
C ASN A 60 12.54 -8.65 15.65
N TYR A 61 12.24 -8.48 16.92
CA TYR A 61 12.37 -7.20 17.58
C TYR A 61 13.64 -7.12 18.43
N ILE A 62 14.32 -5.99 18.38
CA ILE A 62 15.51 -5.72 19.20
C ILE A 62 15.17 -4.63 20.21
N THR A 63 15.42 -4.86 21.50
CA THR A 63 15.22 -3.80 22.51
C THR A 63 16.24 -2.68 22.31
N TYR A 64 15.80 -1.43 22.35
CA TYR A 64 16.66 -0.26 22.12
C TYR A 64 17.32 0.27 23.40
N GLY A 65 18.43 0.97 23.20
CA GLY A 65 19.27 1.58 24.23
C GLY A 65 20.58 2.13 23.66
N GLN A 66 21.02 1.64 22.51
CA GLN A 66 22.14 2.18 21.74
C GLN A 66 21.68 2.65 20.35
N SER A 67 22.34 3.67 19.80
CA SER A 67 22.04 4.33 18.52
C SER A 67 22.01 3.43 17.28
N LYS A 68 22.52 2.18 17.37
CA LYS A 68 22.54 1.21 16.26
C LYS A 68 21.19 0.45 16.10
N HIS A 69 20.38 0.37 17.16
CA HIS A 69 19.09 -0.34 17.17
C HIS A 69 17.88 0.58 17.41
N ASP A 70 18.16 1.84 17.73
CA ASP A 70 17.19 2.94 17.79
C ASP A 70 16.97 3.53 16.39
N ASN A 71 16.46 2.70 15.48
CA ASN A 71 16.09 3.14 14.13
C ASN A 71 14.58 3.08 13.98
N ASP A 72 14.06 3.95 13.10
CA ASP A 72 12.62 4.07 12.88
C ASP A 72 11.99 2.77 12.37
N ALA A 73 12.77 1.94 11.65
CA ALA A 73 12.33 0.65 11.16
C ALA A 73 12.00 -0.36 12.27
N ASN A 74 12.65 -0.28 13.45
CA ASN A 74 12.34 -1.15 14.58
C ASN A 74 11.25 -0.56 15.50
N LYS A 75 11.07 0.77 15.50
CA LYS A 75 10.05 1.45 16.31
C LYS A 75 8.62 1.17 15.86
N VAL A 76 8.40 1.03 14.55
CA VAL A 76 7.07 0.75 13.98
C VAL A 76 6.49 -0.59 14.44
N HIS A 77 7.32 -1.48 14.97
CA HIS A 77 6.92 -2.80 15.46
C HIS A 77 6.57 -2.83 16.95
N ALA A 78 6.94 -1.81 17.73
CA ALA A 78 6.56 -1.75 19.13
C ALA A 78 5.11 -1.28 19.26
N ILE A 79 4.32 -2.00 20.04
CA ILE A 79 2.89 -1.75 20.25
C ILE A 79 2.67 -1.00 21.57
N ALA A 80 3.38 -1.42 22.62
CA ALA A 80 3.29 -0.81 23.94
C ALA A 80 4.61 -0.94 24.69
N GLN A 81 4.93 0.04 25.53
CA GLN A 81 6.19 0.08 26.28
C GLN A 81 5.98 0.44 27.74
N ALA A 82 6.74 -0.21 28.62
CA ALA A 82 6.85 0.13 30.03
C ALA A 82 8.34 0.30 30.38
N GLU A 83 8.74 1.51 30.80
CA GLU A 83 10.14 1.80 31.09
C GLU A 83 10.32 2.57 32.40
N LYS A 84 11.32 2.18 33.18
CA LYS A 84 11.68 2.86 34.43
C LYS A 84 13.17 2.78 34.69
N ASN A 85 13.80 3.96 34.77
CA ASN A 85 15.11 4.13 35.39
C ASN A 85 14.92 4.41 36.88
N PHE A 86 15.76 3.80 37.72
CA PHE A 86 15.68 3.98 39.16
C PHE A 86 17.07 3.97 39.82
N PRO A 87 17.28 4.80 40.87
CA PRO A 87 18.55 4.87 41.58
C PRO A 87 18.68 3.72 42.60
N ALA A 88 19.73 3.78 43.42
CA ALA A 88 19.91 2.88 44.56
C ALA A 88 18.62 2.73 45.38
N CYS A 89 18.27 1.49 45.70
CA CYS A 89 17.10 1.18 46.52
C CYS A 89 17.31 -0.13 47.29
N GLU A 90 16.75 -0.17 48.50
CA GLU A 90 16.47 -1.43 49.17
C GLU A 90 15.23 -2.08 48.54
N TRP A 91 14.91 -3.33 48.92
CA TRP A 91 13.76 -4.07 48.41
C TRP A 91 12.50 -3.19 48.35
N THR A 92 12.12 -2.84 47.14
CA THR A 92 11.02 -1.93 46.82
C THR A 92 10.19 -2.58 45.73
N GLU A 93 8.88 -2.64 45.92
CA GLU A 93 7.95 -3.00 44.85
C GLU A 93 7.79 -1.81 43.89
N MET A 94 7.97 -2.05 42.60
CA MET A 94 7.70 -1.07 41.55
C MET A 94 6.57 -1.56 40.67
N THR A 95 5.72 -0.63 40.23
CA THR A 95 4.68 -0.86 39.22
C THR A 95 4.88 0.16 38.11
N VAL A 96 5.02 -0.32 36.88
CA VAL A 96 5.29 0.53 35.71
C VAL A 96 4.21 0.28 34.66
N PRO A 97 3.42 1.31 34.30
CA PRO A 97 2.35 1.14 33.33
C PRO A 97 2.91 0.96 31.92
N PHE A 98 2.23 0.15 31.12
CA PHE A 98 2.45 0.15 29.68
C PHE A 98 1.74 1.36 29.06
N THR A 99 2.43 2.01 28.12
CA THR A 99 1.85 3.08 27.30
C THR A 99 1.89 2.64 25.84
N MET A 100 0.77 2.83 25.15
CA MET A 100 0.63 2.48 23.73
C MET A 100 1.50 3.38 22.85
N THR A 101 2.12 2.81 21.81
CA THR A 101 2.88 3.57 20.81
C THR A 101 2.00 4.18 19.73
N GLY A 102 0.77 3.66 19.57
CA GLY A 102 -0.13 3.99 18.46
C GLY A 102 0.10 3.18 17.20
N ASN A 103 1.05 2.25 17.20
CA ASN A 103 1.23 1.31 16.10
C ASN A 103 0.12 0.26 16.11
N ALA A 104 -0.34 -0.11 14.91
CA ALA A 104 -1.29 -1.20 14.74
C ALA A 104 -0.66 -2.53 15.16
N ILE A 105 -1.49 -3.42 15.68
CA ILE A 105 -1.08 -4.66 16.36
C ILE A 105 -0.94 -5.83 15.37
N GLY A 106 -1.76 -5.84 14.32
CA GLY A 106 -1.99 -7.06 13.53
C GLY A 106 -2.79 -8.09 14.33
N THR A 107 -2.42 -9.36 14.22
CA THR A 107 -3.14 -10.52 14.78
C THR A 107 -2.42 -11.20 15.96
N GLN A 108 -1.08 -11.11 16.02
CA GLN A 108 -0.25 -11.78 17.03
C GLN A 108 0.77 -10.81 17.61
N MET A 109 0.93 -10.85 18.94
CA MET A 109 1.92 -10.05 19.67
C MET A 109 2.91 -10.94 20.41
N TYR A 110 4.05 -10.32 20.71
CA TYR A 110 5.13 -10.89 21.52
C TYR A 110 5.60 -9.87 22.56
N ILE A 111 6.28 -10.35 23.59
CA ILE A 111 6.85 -9.49 24.63
C ILE A 111 8.34 -9.78 24.86
N VAL A 112 9.09 -8.72 25.12
CA VAL A 112 10.46 -8.80 25.63
C VAL A 112 10.59 -7.93 26.88
N VAL A 113 11.21 -8.49 27.92
CA VAL A 113 11.42 -7.82 29.22
C VAL A 113 12.91 -7.81 29.54
N ASN A 114 13.42 -6.67 29.99
CA ASN A 114 14.82 -6.44 30.31
C ASN A 114 14.98 -5.78 31.69
N PHE A 115 15.90 -6.32 32.48
CA PHE A 115 16.42 -5.72 33.71
C PHE A 115 17.93 -5.58 33.58
N THR A 116 18.45 -4.37 33.76
CA THR A 116 19.88 -4.07 33.63
C THR A 116 20.41 -3.29 34.83
N THR A 117 21.62 -3.63 35.25
CA THR A 117 22.36 -2.96 36.33
C THR A 117 22.73 -1.51 36.00
N ASN A 118 22.68 -1.12 34.72
CA ASN A 118 22.88 0.26 34.30
C ASN A 118 21.92 0.65 33.16
N ALA A 119 21.29 1.81 33.30
CA ALA A 119 20.38 2.39 32.32
C ALA A 119 21.09 2.86 31.04
N THR A 120 22.39 3.16 31.13
CA THR A 120 23.25 3.47 29.99
C THR A 120 23.90 2.19 29.48
N PRO A 121 23.66 1.76 28.23
CA PRO A 121 24.25 0.53 27.73
C PRO A 121 25.78 0.59 27.69
N GLY A 122 26.42 -0.53 28.06
CA GLY A 122 27.87 -0.59 28.24
C GLY A 122 28.38 0.23 29.43
N GLY A 123 27.50 0.95 30.13
CA GLY A 123 27.83 1.63 31.37
C GLY A 123 27.83 0.69 32.58
N GLY A 124 28.13 1.26 33.74
CA GLY A 124 28.18 0.54 35.00
C GLY A 124 29.60 0.13 35.41
N GLY A 125 29.69 -0.47 36.58
CA GLY A 125 30.93 -0.97 37.16
C GLY A 125 30.78 -2.40 37.68
N SER A 126 31.91 -3.06 37.96
CA SER A 126 31.93 -4.41 38.53
C SER A 126 31.27 -4.54 39.90
N SER A 127 30.97 -3.41 40.54
CA SER A 127 30.27 -3.31 41.83
C SER A 127 28.77 -3.05 41.72
N ASP A 128 28.20 -2.99 40.51
CA ASP A 128 26.75 -2.88 40.35
C ASP A 128 26.07 -4.23 40.64
N HIS A 129 25.11 -4.23 41.57
CA HIS A 129 24.31 -5.42 41.89
C HIS A 129 22.82 -5.11 41.79
N LEU A 130 22.13 -5.87 40.94
CA LEU A 130 20.68 -5.79 40.76
C LEU A 130 20.06 -7.14 41.15
N TYR A 131 19.06 -7.09 42.02
CA TYR A 131 18.27 -8.23 42.46
C TYR A 131 16.81 -7.98 42.09
N ILE A 132 16.18 -8.96 41.48
CA ILE A 132 14.80 -8.92 41.02
C ILE A 132 14.08 -10.14 41.59
N ASP A 133 12.86 -9.95 42.06
CA ASP A 133 11.98 -11.03 42.51
C ASP A 133 10.52 -10.71 42.15
N ASP A 134 9.66 -11.74 42.17
CA ASP A 134 8.21 -11.62 42.00
C ASP A 134 7.76 -10.71 40.84
N VAL A 135 8.20 -11.02 39.61
CA VAL A 135 7.81 -10.28 38.40
C VAL A 135 6.42 -10.74 37.93
N GLU A 136 5.51 -9.78 37.78
CA GLU A 136 4.12 -10.02 37.38
C GLU A 136 3.69 -9.07 36.26
N LEU A 137 2.98 -9.60 35.25
CA LEU A 137 2.23 -8.81 34.28
C LEU A 137 0.82 -8.60 34.81
N VAL A 138 0.41 -7.34 34.92
CA VAL A 138 -0.92 -6.94 35.38
C VAL A 138 -1.80 -6.74 34.15
N TYR A 139 -2.98 -7.35 34.16
CA TYR A 139 -3.99 -7.15 33.13
C TYR A 139 -5.24 -6.60 33.79
N ASP A 140 -5.78 -5.52 33.23
CA ASP A 140 -7.07 -5.01 33.66
C ASP A 140 -8.18 -5.99 33.23
N ALA A 141 -9.30 -5.96 33.94
CA ALA A 141 -10.48 -6.72 33.54
C ALA A 141 -10.92 -6.27 32.14
N GLU A 142 -11.36 -7.21 31.30
CA GLU A 142 -11.84 -6.87 29.96
C GLU A 142 -12.96 -5.85 30.07
N GLU A 143 -12.75 -4.67 29.48
CA GLU A 143 -13.87 -3.82 29.10
C GLU A 143 -14.68 -4.56 28.04
N SER A 144 -16.00 -4.35 28.04
CA SER A 144 -16.84 -4.91 26.99
C SER A 144 -16.33 -4.40 25.64
N THR A 145 -15.81 -5.30 24.80
CA THR A 145 -15.45 -4.95 23.44
C THR A 145 -16.70 -4.43 22.74
N PRO A 146 -16.65 -3.25 22.09
CA PRO A 146 -17.77 -2.78 21.29
C PRO A 146 -18.14 -3.85 20.26
N ALA A 147 -19.44 -4.01 19.98
CA ALA A 147 -19.86 -4.93 18.93
C ALA A 147 -19.33 -4.42 17.57
N PRO A 148 -18.82 -5.31 16.70
CA PRO A 148 -18.38 -4.92 15.38
C PRO A 148 -19.56 -4.46 14.52
N THR A 149 -19.33 -3.46 13.68
CA THR A 149 -20.19 -3.15 12.54
C THR A 149 -19.80 -4.07 11.39
N VAL A 150 -20.77 -4.74 10.79
CA VAL A 150 -20.56 -5.65 9.65
C VAL A 150 -20.85 -4.89 8.35
N TYR A 151 -19.91 -4.98 7.40
CA TYR A 151 -20.04 -4.46 6.06
C TYR A 151 -20.06 -5.62 5.06
N ASP A 152 -21.26 -5.97 4.59
CA ASP A 152 -21.42 -6.92 3.49
C ASP A 152 -21.11 -6.21 2.17
N LYS A 153 -20.05 -6.66 1.50
CA LYS A 153 -19.46 -6.01 0.33
C LYS A 153 -19.08 -7.03 -0.74
N ASN A 154 -18.51 -6.54 -1.83
CA ASN A 154 -17.93 -7.39 -2.85
C ASN A 154 -16.42 -7.23 -2.83
N MET A 155 -15.74 -8.24 -3.35
CA MET A 155 -14.30 -8.32 -3.45
C MET A 155 -13.89 -8.71 -4.85
N SER A 156 -12.92 -7.97 -5.39
CA SER A 156 -12.14 -8.33 -6.58
C SER A 156 -10.77 -8.77 -6.12
N VAL A 157 -10.26 -9.88 -6.66
CA VAL A 157 -8.93 -10.42 -6.32
C VAL A 157 -8.13 -10.62 -7.59
N VAL A 158 -6.88 -10.19 -7.56
CA VAL A 158 -5.86 -10.43 -8.58
C VAL A 158 -4.74 -11.22 -7.95
N ALA A 159 -4.40 -12.35 -8.54
CA ALA A 159 -3.29 -13.20 -8.09
C ALA A 159 -2.52 -13.70 -9.32
N ASP A 160 -1.19 -13.59 -9.29
CA ASP A 160 -0.31 -14.00 -10.42
C ASP A 160 -0.77 -13.38 -11.76
N ASP A 161 -1.12 -12.08 -11.73
CA ASP A 161 -1.66 -11.30 -12.85
C ASP A 161 -3.00 -11.79 -13.42
N GLU A 162 -3.66 -12.76 -12.77
CA GLU A 162 -4.99 -13.25 -13.15
C GLU A 162 -6.10 -12.60 -12.31
N TYR A 163 -7.10 -12.02 -13.00
CA TYR A 163 -8.29 -11.45 -12.37
C TYR A 163 -9.31 -12.54 -12.05
N LEU A 164 -9.58 -12.74 -10.77
CA LEU A 164 -10.62 -13.64 -10.31
C LEU A 164 -12.00 -12.97 -10.41
N ALA A 165 -13.04 -13.78 -10.50
CA ALA A 165 -14.40 -13.29 -10.51
C ALA A 165 -14.74 -12.52 -9.21
N LEU A 166 -15.59 -11.51 -9.33
CA LEU A 166 -16.14 -10.81 -8.17
C LEU A 166 -16.87 -11.79 -7.24
N THR A 167 -16.60 -11.67 -5.95
CA THR A 167 -17.21 -12.49 -4.89
C THR A 167 -17.81 -11.61 -3.80
N GLU A 168 -18.84 -12.10 -3.12
CA GLU A 168 -19.33 -11.47 -1.90
C GLU A 168 -18.35 -11.72 -0.74
N THR A 169 -18.20 -10.75 0.14
CA THR A 169 -17.38 -10.85 1.35
C THR A 169 -17.98 -10.02 2.48
N SER A 170 -17.49 -10.24 3.70
CA SER A 170 -17.86 -9.43 4.85
C SER A 170 -16.62 -8.88 5.54
N VAL A 171 -16.70 -7.62 5.94
CA VAL A 171 -15.69 -6.97 6.77
C VAL A 171 -16.34 -6.56 8.09
N GLU A 172 -15.75 -7.03 9.19
CA GLU A 172 -16.11 -6.59 10.53
C GLU A 172 -15.18 -5.43 10.94
N VAL A 173 -15.78 -4.32 11.39
CA VAL A 173 -15.04 -3.16 11.89
C VAL A 173 -15.51 -2.80 13.29
N THR A 174 -14.59 -2.83 14.25
CA THR A 174 -14.86 -2.37 15.62
C THR A 174 -14.21 -1.02 15.83
N ASN A 175 -14.97 -0.01 16.28
CA ASN A 175 -14.42 1.29 16.62
C ASN A 175 -13.95 1.28 18.09
N ASN A 176 -12.66 1.49 18.32
CA ASN A 176 -12.06 1.44 19.64
C ASN A 176 -12.09 2.80 20.36
N GLY A 177 -12.57 3.86 19.68
CA GLY A 177 -12.61 5.21 20.23
C GLY A 177 -11.26 5.92 20.20
N GLU A 178 -11.13 6.93 21.07
CA GLU A 178 -9.93 7.76 21.22
C GLU A 178 -8.94 7.16 22.23
N MET A 179 -7.66 7.20 21.89
CA MET A 179 -6.57 6.69 22.72
C MET A 179 -5.44 7.72 22.79
N THR A 180 -4.92 7.97 24.00
CA THR A 180 -3.69 8.76 24.18
C THR A 180 -2.47 7.84 24.13
N ILE A 181 -1.54 8.14 23.22
CA ILE A 181 -0.32 7.34 22.97
C ILE A 181 0.91 8.00 23.59
N LEU A 182 2.05 7.28 23.54
CA LEU A 182 3.37 7.80 23.87
C LEU A 182 3.62 9.14 23.16
N GLY A 183 4.01 10.16 23.93
CA GLY A 183 4.15 11.53 23.43
C GLY A 183 2.93 12.43 23.65
N GLY A 184 1.80 11.87 24.11
CA GLY A 184 0.60 12.63 24.50
C GLY A 184 -0.34 12.96 23.35
N GLU A 185 -0.10 12.44 22.15
CA GLU A 185 -1.04 12.54 21.02
C GLU A 185 -2.29 11.70 21.31
N THR A 186 -3.46 12.21 20.94
CA THR A 186 -4.72 11.44 20.95
C THR A 186 -5.05 11.02 19.53
N ILE A 187 -5.30 9.73 19.32
CA ILE A 187 -5.61 9.11 18.03
C ILE A 187 -6.93 8.34 18.10
N LYS A 188 -7.56 8.09 16.95
CA LYS A 188 -8.68 7.15 16.82
C LYS A 188 -8.20 5.85 16.20
N THR A 189 -8.73 4.73 16.67
CA THR A 189 -8.36 3.42 16.12
C THR A 189 -9.56 2.53 15.86
N ILE A 190 -9.40 1.60 14.91
CA ILE A 190 -10.37 0.55 14.60
C ILE A 190 -9.69 -0.82 14.62
N ASP A 191 -10.46 -1.87 14.88
CA ASP A 191 -10.08 -3.24 14.53
C ASP A 191 -10.77 -3.59 13.21
N PHE A 192 -10.00 -3.88 12.17
CA PHE A 192 -10.45 -4.32 10.85
C PHE A 192 -10.31 -5.84 10.76
N ASN A 193 -11.35 -6.54 10.27
CA ASN A 193 -11.31 -7.98 10.06
C ASN A 193 -12.05 -8.36 8.77
N LEU A 194 -11.29 -8.74 7.74
CA LEU A 194 -11.83 -9.35 6.53
C LEU A 194 -12.05 -10.84 6.78
N LYS A 195 -13.29 -11.29 6.60
CA LYS A 195 -13.71 -12.66 6.92
C LYS A 195 -13.52 -13.61 5.75
N ASP A 196 -13.09 -14.83 6.07
CA ASP A 196 -13.07 -15.97 5.13
C ASP A 196 -12.38 -15.67 3.78
N PHE A 197 -11.28 -14.91 3.81
CA PHE A 197 -10.55 -14.53 2.61
C PHE A 197 -10.01 -15.78 1.89
N SER A 198 -10.12 -15.79 0.56
CA SER A 198 -9.67 -16.89 -0.28
C SER A 198 -9.02 -16.35 -1.55
N VAL A 199 -8.01 -17.05 -2.04
CA VAL A 199 -7.30 -16.72 -3.29
C VAL A 199 -7.39 -17.93 -4.21
N GLY A 200 -8.20 -17.81 -5.28
CA GLY A 200 -8.52 -18.94 -6.14
C GLY A 200 -9.21 -20.05 -5.35
N ASN A 201 -8.58 -21.23 -5.27
CA ASN A 201 -9.09 -22.36 -4.49
C ASN A 201 -8.45 -22.48 -3.08
N SER A 202 -7.50 -21.59 -2.75
CA SER A 202 -6.78 -21.63 -1.47
C SER A 202 -7.54 -20.82 -0.42
N ASN A 203 -7.80 -21.43 0.74
CA ASN A 203 -8.43 -20.75 1.86
C ASN A 203 -7.34 -20.01 2.66
N VAL A 204 -7.44 -18.69 2.76
CA VAL A 204 -6.52 -17.88 3.57
C VAL A 204 -7.05 -17.70 4.99
N GLY A 205 -8.37 -17.64 5.15
CA GLY A 205 -9.02 -17.42 6.43
C GLY A 205 -9.21 -15.93 6.73
N ASP A 206 -9.30 -15.58 8.00
CA ASP A 206 -9.49 -14.19 8.41
C ASP A 206 -8.20 -13.36 8.26
N VAL A 207 -8.34 -12.15 7.73
CA VAL A 207 -7.27 -11.15 7.63
C VAL A 207 -7.63 -9.96 8.51
N ALA A 208 -6.97 -9.84 9.65
CA ALA A 208 -7.29 -8.83 10.65
C ALA A 208 -6.12 -7.89 10.98
N VAL A 209 -6.45 -6.62 11.25
CA VAL A 209 -5.54 -5.60 11.77
C VAL A 209 -6.22 -4.91 12.94
N ARG A 210 -5.64 -5.04 14.13
CA ARG A 210 -6.17 -4.41 15.35
C ARG A 210 -5.46 -3.10 15.66
N GLY A 211 -6.16 -2.16 16.28
CA GLY A 211 -5.64 -0.84 16.63
C GLY A 211 -5.19 -0.02 15.41
N LEU A 212 -5.80 -0.24 14.24
CA LEU A 212 -5.51 0.49 13.02
C LEU A 212 -5.91 1.96 13.17
N ARG A 213 -4.95 2.87 13.02
CA ARG A 213 -5.22 4.31 13.08
C ARG A 213 -6.16 4.71 11.94
N ILE A 214 -7.19 5.48 12.28
CA ILE A 214 -8.13 6.07 11.33
C ILE A 214 -8.13 7.59 11.47
N ASN A 215 -8.16 8.28 10.32
CA ASN A 215 -8.26 9.74 10.26
C ASN A 215 -9.72 10.19 10.40
N ASP A 216 -9.92 11.49 10.67
CA ASP A 216 -11.27 12.05 10.84
C ASP A 216 -12.13 11.97 9.56
N ASP A 217 -11.51 11.89 8.38
CA ASP A 217 -12.20 11.69 7.10
C ASP A 217 -12.50 10.22 6.78
N GLY A 218 -12.21 9.31 7.72
CA GLY A 218 -12.44 7.86 7.58
C GLY A 218 -11.30 7.12 6.86
N THR A 219 -10.26 7.81 6.40
CA THR A 219 -9.13 7.16 5.73
C THR A 219 -8.19 6.45 6.72
N PHE A 220 -7.58 5.35 6.28
CA PHE A 220 -6.61 4.59 7.06
C PHE A 220 -5.58 3.93 6.16
N ASN A 221 -4.43 3.60 6.75
CA ASN A 221 -3.36 2.88 6.09
C ASN A 221 -2.61 1.97 7.07
N TYR A 222 -2.14 0.85 6.55
CA TYR A 222 -1.30 -0.12 7.22
C TYR A 222 -0.24 -0.60 6.23
N ASN A 223 1.00 -0.74 6.69
CA ASN A 223 2.11 -1.22 5.88
C ASN A 223 3.11 -1.93 6.81
N ASN A 224 2.84 -3.20 7.06
CA ASN A 224 3.63 -4.04 7.95
C ASN A 224 3.26 -5.53 7.73
N SER A 225 3.80 -6.45 8.52
CA SER A 225 3.48 -7.88 8.43
C SER A 225 2.34 -8.26 9.37
N ILE A 226 1.49 -9.17 8.92
CA ILE A 226 0.44 -9.81 9.72
C ILE A 226 0.74 -11.28 9.94
N GLN A 227 0.24 -11.86 11.03
CA GLN A 227 0.23 -13.30 11.25
C GLN A 227 -1.13 -13.86 10.80
N ILE A 228 -1.16 -14.67 9.76
CA ILE A 228 -2.35 -15.44 9.39
C ILE A 228 -2.37 -16.70 10.28
N ALA A 229 -3.46 -16.86 11.03
CA ALA A 229 -3.54 -17.89 12.08
C ALA A 229 -3.80 -19.29 11.52
N GLU A 230 -4.66 -19.39 10.51
CA GLU A 230 -5.16 -20.64 9.95
C GLU A 230 -5.24 -20.56 8.42
N GLY A 231 -5.66 -21.64 7.76
CA GLY A 231 -5.75 -21.71 6.30
C GLY A 231 -4.45 -22.16 5.61
N ASP A 232 -4.52 -22.28 4.29
CA ASP A 232 -3.44 -22.75 3.43
C ASP A 232 -2.25 -21.76 3.38
N MET A 233 -2.48 -20.53 3.83
CA MET A 233 -1.48 -19.45 3.86
C MET A 233 -1.11 -19.02 5.29
N ALA A 234 -1.31 -19.87 6.30
CA ALA A 234 -0.91 -19.56 7.67
C ALA A 234 0.58 -19.20 7.78
N GLY A 235 0.92 -18.18 8.58
CA GLY A 235 2.27 -17.65 8.70
C GLY A 235 2.34 -16.14 8.79
N VAL A 236 3.56 -15.60 8.88
CA VAL A 236 3.81 -14.15 8.84
C VAL A 236 3.96 -13.71 7.39
N HIS A 237 3.14 -12.75 6.95
CA HIS A 237 3.17 -12.23 5.58
C HIS A 237 3.18 -10.70 5.55
N PRO A 238 4.00 -10.07 4.69
CA PRO A 238 3.92 -8.64 4.43
C PRO A 238 2.55 -8.26 3.86
N MET A 239 2.00 -7.15 4.34
CA MET A 239 0.74 -6.61 3.86
C MET A 239 0.75 -5.09 3.83
N THR A 240 0.20 -4.52 2.76
CA THR A 240 -0.26 -3.13 2.77
C THR A 240 -1.77 -3.12 2.67
N LEU A 241 -2.41 -2.29 3.48
CA LEU A 241 -3.85 -2.09 3.47
C LEU A 241 -4.11 -0.58 3.49
N GLN A 242 -4.95 -0.10 2.59
CA GLN A 242 -5.29 1.30 2.45
C GLN A 242 -6.78 1.40 2.16
N GLY A 243 -7.48 2.32 2.80
CA GLY A 243 -8.90 2.42 2.57
C GLY A 243 -9.54 3.63 3.21
N ILE A 244 -10.86 3.66 3.07
CA ILE A 244 -11.73 4.66 3.63
C ILE A 244 -13.03 3.99 4.07
N ILE A 245 -13.44 4.27 5.30
CA ILE A 245 -14.74 3.88 5.84
C ILE A 245 -15.44 5.15 6.31
N SER A 246 -16.58 5.44 5.71
CA SER A 246 -17.44 6.57 6.05
C SER A 246 -18.90 6.15 5.91
N ASP A 247 -19.82 6.98 6.40
CA ASP A 247 -21.26 6.70 6.36
C ASP A 247 -21.78 6.42 4.93
N ASP A 248 -21.20 7.06 3.91
CA ASP A 248 -21.65 6.98 2.52
C ASP A 248 -20.72 6.18 1.59
N TYR A 249 -19.53 5.78 2.06
CA TYR A 249 -18.52 5.17 1.20
C TYR A 249 -17.60 4.23 1.96
N PHE A 250 -17.44 3.02 1.41
CA PHE A 250 -16.55 1.98 1.90
C PHE A 250 -15.67 1.49 0.74
N TYR A 251 -14.36 1.57 0.91
CA TYR A 251 -13.40 1.01 -0.02
C TYR A 251 -12.12 0.62 0.68
N VAL A 252 -11.62 -0.58 0.40
CA VAL A 252 -10.34 -1.08 0.93
C VAL A 252 -9.55 -1.74 -0.18
N ASN A 253 -8.29 -1.36 -0.30
CA ASN A 253 -7.30 -2.04 -1.10
C ASN A 253 -6.33 -2.78 -0.18
N ILE A 254 -6.09 -4.06 -0.47
CA ILE A 254 -5.23 -4.96 0.30
C ILE A 254 -4.22 -5.54 -0.67
N ASN A 255 -2.94 -5.44 -0.35
CA ASN A 255 -1.87 -6.08 -1.09
C ASN A 255 -1.11 -6.99 -0.13
N MET A 256 -1.02 -8.27 -0.45
CA MET A 256 -0.34 -9.29 0.33
C MET A 256 0.71 -9.98 -0.52
N ASP A 257 1.82 -10.38 0.11
CA ASP A 257 2.87 -11.17 -0.52
C ASP A 257 2.97 -12.54 0.14
N PHE A 258 2.57 -13.58 -0.59
CA PHE A 258 2.67 -14.97 -0.15
C PHE A 258 3.82 -15.73 -0.84
N GLY A 259 4.83 -15.00 -1.33
CA GLY A 259 5.79 -15.48 -2.34
C GLY A 259 5.36 -15.15 -3.78
N TYR A 260 4.17 -14.58 -3.92
CA TYR A 260 3.61 -13.95 -5.12
C TYR A 260 2.63 -12.86 -4.66
N SER A 261 2.46 -11.83 -5.49
CA SER A 261 1.60 -10.69 -5.17
C SER A 261 0.13 -11.05 -5.30
N VAL A 262 -0.65 -10.71 -4.28
CA VAL A 262 -2.11 -10.77 -4.28
C VAL A 262 -2.65 -9.38 -3.99
N LEU A 263 -3.47 -8.85 -4.91
CA LEU A 263 -4.18 -7.60 -4.74
C LEU A 263 -5.66 -7.91 -4.54
N ALA A 264 -6.27 -7.38 -3.49
CA ALA A 264 -7.71 -7.41 -3.29
C ALA A 264 -8.26 -5.99 -3.15
N GLU A 265 -9.40 -5.75 -3.80
CA GLU A 265 -10.21 -4.55 -3.62
C GLU A 265 -11.54 -4.99 -3.00
N VAL A 266 -11.99 -4.30 -1.95
CA VAL A 266 -13.25 -4.57 -1.26
C VAL A 266 -14.10 -3.31 -1.24
N GLY A 267 -15.36 -3.41 -1.67
CA GLY A 267 -16.26 -2.27 -1.71
C GLY A 267 -17.59 -2.55 -2.40
N ASP A 268 -18.29 -1.46 -2.73
CA ASP A 268 -19.53 -1.53 -3.50
C ASP A 268 -19.25 -1.84 -4.98
N VAL A 269 -20.16 -2.56 -5.64
CA VAL A 269 -20.00 -2.89 -7.07
C VAL A 269 -20.55 -1.77 -7.93
N ALA A 270 -19.78 -1.39 -8.95
CA ALA A 270 -20.26 -0.60 -10.06
C ALA A 270 -20.15 -1.40 -11.36
N ASN A 271 -21.01 -1.08 -12.32
CA ASN A 271 -21.04 -1.73 -13.64
C ASN A 271 -21.36 -0.71 -14.73
N THR A 272 -20.94 -1.01 -15.96
CA THR A 272 -21.29 -0.24 -17.16
C THR A 272 -21.13 -1.10 -18.41
N THR A 273 -21.45 -0.53 -19.57
CA THR A 273 -21.26 -1.17 -20.88
C THR A 273 -20.24 -0.41 -21.70
N LEU A 274 -19.14 -1.09 -22.07
CA LEU A 274 -18.20 -0.61 -23.08
C LEU A 274 -18.77 -0.92 -24.47
N ASN A 275 -19.05 0.12 -25.25
CA ASN A 275 -19.58 0.00 -26.61
C ASN A 275 -18.55 0.49 -27.63
N ILE A 276 -18.18 -0.38 -28.55
CA ILE A 276 -17.29 -0.07 -29.67
C ILE A 276 -18.08 -0.30 -30.97
N SER A 277 -18.27 0.76 -31.73
CA SER A 277 -19.04 0.72 -32.99
C SER A 277 -18.25 0.08 -34.13
N ASP A 278 -18.87 -0.01 -35.32
CA ASP A 278 -18.22 -0.40 -36.58
C ASP A 278 -17.08 0.54 -37.02
N ALA A 279 -16.96 1.72 -36.39
CA ALA A 279 -15.80 2.61 -36.49
C ALA A 279 -14.53 2.06 -35.81
N LEU A 280 -14.62 0.94 -35.09
CA LEU A 280 -13.53 0.22 -34.40
C LEU A 280 -12.81 0.98 -33.28
N TYR A 281 -13.19 2.23 -33.02
CA TYR A 281 -12.68 3.04 -31.91
C TYR A 281 -13.79 3.46 -30.95
N GLY A 282 -13.43 3.60 -29.69
CA GLY A 282 -14.29 4.10 -28.61
C GLY A 282 -13.49 4.86 -27.56
N THR A 283 -14.18 5.48 -26.61
CA THR A 283 -13.55 6.00 -25.39
C THR A 283 -14.23 5.37 -24.19
N PHE A 284 -13.47 5.09 -23.14
CA PHE A 284 -13.95 4.40 -21.96
C PHE A 284 -13.36 4.99 -20.68
N CYS A 285 -14.21 5.17 -19.67
CA CYS A 285 -13.80 5.51 -18.31
C CYS A 285 -14.82 4.99 -17.31
N ALA A 286 -14.39 4.14 -16.40
CA ALA A 286 -15.22 3.60 -15.32
C ALA A 286 -14.60 3.92 -13.95
N PRO A 287 -15.42 4.07 -12.89
CA PRO A 287 -14.93 4.28 -11.53
C PRO A 287 -14.48 2.97 -10.88
N PHE A 288 -14.01 1.99 -11.65
CA PHE A 288 -13.56 0.69 -11.18
C PHE A 288 -12.51 0.13 -12.13
N THR A 289 -11.63 -0.72 -11.62
CA THR A 289 -10.61 -1.41 -12.43
C THR A 289 -11.26 -2.50 -13.27
N VAL A 290 -10.84 -2.64 -14.52
CA VAL A 290 -11.35 -3.69 -15.44
C VAL A 290 -10.23 -4.26 -16.32
N ALA A 291 -10.14 -5.58 -16.38
CA ALA A 291 -9.36 -6.29 -17.39
C ALA A 291 -10.17 -6.42 -18.69
N LEU A 292 -9.63 -5.91 -19.79
CA LEU A 292 -10.29 -5.98 -21.11
C LEU A 292 -9.92 -7.30 -21.82
N PRO A 293 -10.85 -7.89 -22.60
CA PRO A 293 -10.55 -9.07 -23.39
C PRO A 293 -9.53 -8.78 -24.48
N GLU A 294 -8.83 -9.81 -24.98
CA GLU A 294 -7.80 -9.67 -26.02
C GLU A 294 -8.30 -9.02 -27.33
N SER A 295 -9.61 -9.03 -27.59
CA SER A 295 -10.25 -8.40 -28.77
C SER A 295 -10.22 -6.87 -28.74
N VAL A 296 -9.98 -6.26 -27.57
CA VAL A 296 -10.01 -4.82 -27.33
C VAL A 296 -8.68 -4.38 -26.73
N THR A 297 -8.04 -3.37 -27.30
CA THR A 297 -6.86 -2.73 -26.71
C THR A 297 -7.22 -1.37 -26.14
N ALA A 298 -6.49 -0.94 -25.10
CA ALA A 298 -6.63 0.40 -24.52
C ALA A 298 -5.32 1.19 -24.58
N SER A 299 -5.44 2.51 -24.76
CA SER A 299 -4.31 3.44 -24.74
C SER A 299 -4.66 4.77 -24.09
N ILE A 300 -3.70 5.37 -23.40
CA ILE A 300 -3.77 6.73 -22.89
C ILE A 300 -3.23 7.69 -23.95
N ILE A 301 -3.91 8.82 -24.17
CA ILE A 301 -3.40 9.90 -25.02
C ILE A 301 -2.53 10.81 -24.16
N THR A 302 -1.22 10.75 -24.33
CA THR A 302 -0.26 11.46 -23.46
C THR A 302 0.14 12.83 -24.00
N ALA A 303 0.07 13.02 -25.32
CA ALA A 303 0.36 14.29 -25.97
C ALA A 303 -0.40 14.45 -27.29
N ALA A 304 -0.47 15.69 -27.76
CA ALA A 304 -0.98 16.05 -29.07
C ALA A 304 0.01 17.03 -29.72
N ASN A 305 0.59 16.64 -30.86
CA ASN A 305 1.59 17.42 -31.58
C ASN A 305 1.07 17.68 -32.99
N ASP A 306 0.92 18.95 -33.36
CA ASP A 306 0.30 19.37 -34.62
C ASP A 306 -1.09 18.72 -34.82
N ASN A 307 -1.15 17.66 -35.63
CA ASN A 307 -2.35 16.91 -35.99
C ASN A 307 -2.33 15.44 -35.53
N GLU A 308 -1.32 15.03 -34.75
CA GLU A 308 -1.12 13.65 -34.32
C GLU A 308 -1.25 13.50 -32.80
N LEU A 309 -1.78 12.35 -32.37
CA LEU A 309 -1.87 11.97 -30.97
C LEU A 309 -0.75 10.99 -30.63
N ILE A 310 -0.13 11.18 -29.47
CA ILE A 310 0.83 10.23 -28.93
C ILE A 310 0.09 9.31 -27.97
N LEU A 311 0.14 8.00 -28.25
CA LEU A 311 -0.55 6.96 -27.52
C LEU A 311 0.42 6.14 -26.69
N GLU A 312 0.06 5.88 -25.44
CA GLU A 312 0.74 4.93 -24.57
C GLU A 312 -0.19 3.74 -24.28
N PRO A 313 0.17 2.51 -24.67
CA PRO A 313 -0.63 1.33 -24.39
C PRO A 313 -0.83 1.12 -22.88
N VAL A 314 -2.03 0.71 -22.49
CA VAL A 314 -2.32 0.34 -21.10
C VAL A 314 -1.68 -1.02 -20.78
N ALA A 315 -0.88 -1.06 -19.71
CA ALA A 315 -0.17 -2.27 -19.29
C ALA A 315 -1.16 -3.40 -18.93
N GLY A 316 -0.85 -4.63 -19.36
CA GLY A 316 -1.67 -5.82 -19.09
C GLY A 316 -3.09 -5.79 -19.67
N ASN A 317 -3.44 -4.77 -20.47
CA ASN A 317 -4.80 -4.50 -20.92
C ASN A 317 -5.81 -4.31 -19.76
N VAL A 318 -5.31 -3.79 -18.63
CA VAL A 318 -6.09 -3.51 -17.42
C VAL A 318 -6.30 -2.01 -17.27
N VAL A 319 -7.53 -1.55 -17.44
CA VAL A 319 -7.89 -0.15 -17.23
C VAL A 319 -8.15 0.06 -15.74
N LEU A 320 -7.25 0.75 -15.05
CA LEU A 320 -7.42 1.11 -13.63
C LEU A 320 -8.62 2.04 -13.43
N ALA A 321 -9.23 1.98 -12.25
CA ALA A 321 -10.34 2.85 -11.89
C ALA A 321 -10.04 4.33 -12.16
N ASN A 322 -11.04 5.06 -12.67
CA ASN A 322 -10.94 6.49 -13.01
C ASN A 322 -9.87 6.82 -14.06
N THR A 323 -9.48 5.87 -14.91
CA THR A 323 -8.49 6.11 -15.99
C THR A 323 -9.20 6.20 -17.35
N PRO A 324 -9.39 7.41 -17.91
CA PRO A 324 -9.87 7.60 -19.27
C PRO A 324 -8.94 7.01 -20.32
N VAL A 325 -9.49 6.20 -21.23
CA VAL A 325 -8.72 5.57 -22.31
C VAL A 325 -9.40 5.72 -23.67
N LEU A 326 -8.58 5.70 -24.73
CA LEU A 326 -9.01 5.35 -26.08
C LEU A 326 -9.00 3.82 -26.18
N VAL A 327 -10.08 3.23 -26.69
CA VAL A 327 -10.14 1.80 -26.98
C VAL A 327 -10.21 1.56 -28.48
N GLU A 328 -9.59 0.48 -28.92
CA GLU A 328 -9.62 -0.02 -30.29
C GLU A 328 -10.00 -1.51 -30.29
N ALA A 329 -10.82 -1.93 -31.24
CA ALA A 329 -11.21 -3.33 -31.39
C ALA A 329 -11.12 -3.80 -32.84
N SER A 330 -10.97 -5.10 -33.04
CA SER A 330 -10.94 -5.71 -34.39
C SER A 330 -12.33 -5.82 -35.05
N ALA A 331 -13.40 -5.70 -34.27
CA ALA A 331 -14.79 -5.69 -34.71
C ALA A 331 -15.65 -4.87 -33.75
N ALA A 332 -16.87 -4.51 -34.18
CA ALA A 332 -17.85 -3.90 -33.29
C ALA A 332 -18.19 -4.85 -32.13
N GLU A 333 -18.18 -4.34 -30.90
CA GLU A 333 -18.32 -5.14 -29.69
C GLU A 333 -19.05 -4.35 -28.59
N SER A 334 -19.79 -5.07 -27.73
CA SER A 334 -20.46 -4.50 -26.56
C SER A 334 -20.18 -5.41 -25.36
N LEU A 335 -19.46 -4.87 -24.38
CA LEU A 335 -18.97 -5.61 -23.21
C LEU A 335 -19.64 -5.08 -21.95
N SER A 336 -20.29 -5.97 -21.20
CA SER A 336 -20.74 -5.65 -19.84
C SER A 336 -19.58 -5.86 -18.88
N VAL A 337 -19.19 -4.79 -18.18
CA VAL A 337 -18.03 -4.79 -17.29
C VAL A 337 -18.44 -4.29 -15.91
N SER A 338 -17.80 -4.85 -14.89
CA SER A 338 -18.06 -4.52 -13.48
C SER A 338 -16.79 -4.63 -12.66
N GLY A 339 -16.74 -3.90 -11.55
CA GLY A 339 -15.64 -3.95 -10.61
C GLY A 339 -16.01 -3.25 -9.30
N ILE A 340 -15.02 -3.15 -8.41
CA ILE A 340 -15.19 -2.44 -7.14
C ILE A 340 -15.14 -0.94 -7.39
N TYR A 341 -16.18 -0.24 -6.95
CA TYR A 341 -16.31 1.20 -7.07
C TYR A 341 -15.22 1.91 -6.24
N ALA A 342 -14.35 2.61 -6.94
CA ALA A 342 -13.31 3.46 -6.39
C ALA A 342 -13.60 4.93 -6.75
N LYS A 343 -13.89 5.73 -5.73
CA LYS A 343 -14.09 7.17 -5.84
C LYS A 343 -12.80 7.85 -6.31
N GLY A 344 -12.89 8.62 -7.39
CA GLY A 344 -11.75 9.34 -7.93
C GLY A 344 -12.15 10.35 -8.99
N THR A 345 -11.15 10.98 -9.61
CA THR A 345 -11.35 11.94 -10.68
C THR A 345 -10.95 11.32 -12.02
N PRO A 346 -11.82 11.34 -13.05
CA PRO A 346 -11.56 10.66 -14.31
C PRO A 346 -10.67 11.48 -15.26
N VAL A 347 -9.37 11.58 -14.98
CA VAL A 347 -8.39 12.29 -15.83
C VAL A 347 -7.13 11.45 -16.01
N ALA A 348 -6.73 11.22 -17.26
CA ALA A 348 -5.47 10.56 -17.60
C ALA A 348 -4.91 11.10 -18.91
N GLY A 349 -3.66 11.55 -18.88
CA GLY A 349 -3.05 12.25 -20.01
C GLY A 349 -3.89 13.46 -20.43
N LEU A 350 -4.31 13.48 -21.70
CA LEU A 350 -5.16 14.51 -22.27
C LEU A 350 -6.66 14.14 -22.27
N LEU A 351 -7.03 12.93 -21.86
CA LEU A 351 -8.42 12.51 -21.80
C LEU A 351 -9.05 12.87 -20.46
N THR A 352 -10.32 13.26 -20.54
CA THR A 352 -11.19 13.48 -19.37
C THR A 352 -12.45 12.65 -19.54
N GLY A 353 -12.69 11.75 -18.61
CA GLY A 353 -13.87 10.91 -18.57
C GLY A 353 -15.05 11.63 -17.93
N VAL A 354 -16.26 11.16 -18.25
CA VAL A 354 -17.50 11.58 -17.60
C VAL A 354 -18.29 10.34 -17.19
N TYR A 355 -18.91 10.37 -16.01
CA TYR A 355 -19.72 9.26 -15.51
C TYR A 355 -21.21 9.39 -15.84
N GLU A 356 -21.62 10.56 -16.30
CA GLU A 356 -22.98 10.86 -16.70
C GLU A 356 -22.98 11.57 -18.07
N ASN A 357 -24.12 11.59 -18.75
CA ASN A 357 -24.27 12.32 -20.01
C ASN A 357 -23.93 13.80 -19.82
N THR A 358 -22.87 14.24 -20.49
CA THR A 358 -22.28 15.57 -20.27
C THR A 358 -22.12 16.32 -21.60
N PRO A 359 -22.63 17.56 -21.73
CA PRO A 359 -22.30 18.41 -22.88
C PRO A 359 -20.79 18.65 -22.93
N ALA A 360 -20.17 18.33 -24.07
CA ALA A 360 -18.73 18.49 -24.22
C ALA A 360 -18.31 19.96 -24.03
N PRO A 361 -17.26 20.27 -23.23
CA PRO A 361 -16.78 21.63 -23.07
C PRO A 361 -16.40 22.28 -24.41
N VAL A 362 -16.74 23.56 -24.62
CA VAL A 362 -16.26 24.29 -25.80
C VAL A 362 -14.73 24.32 -25.80
N GLY A 363 -14.12 24.05 -26.95
CA GLY A 363 -12.67 23.95 -27.09
C GLY A 363 -12.08 22.57 -26.79
N SER A 364 -12.88 21.62 -26.27
CA SER A 364 -12.47 20.21 -26.19
C SER A 364 -12.65 19.50 -27.53
N TYR A 365 -12.28 18.22 -27.58
CA TYR A 365 -12.50 17.38 -28.75
C TYR A 365 -13.28 16.10 -28.38
N VAL A 366 -14.18 15.66 -29.24
CA VAL A 366 -15.00 14.44 -29.03
C VAL A 366 -14.77 13.47 -30.18
N LEU A 367 -14.59 12.18 -29.84
CA LEU A 367 -14.45 11.09 -30.80
C LEU A 367 -15.74 10.93 -31.61
N GLN A 368 -15.65 11.11 -32.92
CA GLN A 368 -16.78 11.01 -33.86
C GLN A 368 -16.36 10.24 -35.11
N ASN A 369 -17.34 9.60 -35.74
CA ASN A 369 -17.21 8.99 -37.06
C ASN A 369 -17.92 9.90 -38.08
N LEU A 370 -17.19 10.88 -38.63
CA LEU A 370 -17.68 11.76 -39.71
C LEU A 370 -17.09 11.29 -41.04
N ASP A 371 -16.35 12.16 -41.76
CA ASP A 371 -15.62 11.76 -42.98
C ASP A 371 -14.49 10.76 -42.65
N LYS A 372 -13.91 10.88 -41.45
CA LYS A 372 -12.91 9.99 -40.86
C LYS A 372 -13.18 9.84 -39.38
N VAL A 373 -12.76 8.73 -38.79
CA VAL A 373 -12.79 8.55 -37.33
C VAL A 373 -11.73 9.45 -36.70
N GLY A 374 -12.11 10.22 -35.69
CA GLY A 374 -11.18 11.12 -35.02
C GLY A 374 -11.82 11.93 -33.91
N PHE A 375 -10.98 12.61 -33.13
CA PHE A 375 -11.41 13.59 -32.15
C PHE A 375 -11.61 14.94 -32.84
N TYR A 376 -12.85 15.45 -32.88
CA TYR A 376 -13.21 16.70 -33.54
C TYR A 376 -13.46 17.83 -32.55
N LEU A 377 -12.99 19.03 -32.88
CA LEU A 377 -13.11 20.22 -32.04
C LEU A 377 -14.58 20.59 -31.77
N VAL A 378 -14.90 20.87 -30.51
CA VAL A 378 -16.21 21.32 -30.06
C VAL A 378 -16.30 22.85 -30.18
N ALA A 379 -17.18 23.30 -31.06
CA ALA A 379 -17.47 24.72 -31.27
C ALA A 379 -18.59 25.22 -30.34
N GLU A 380 -18.57 26.51 -30.05
CA GLU A 380 -19.65 27.18 -29.32
C GLU A 380 -20.99 27.06 -30.07
N GLY A 381 -22.08 26.81 -29.33
CA GLY A 381 -23.43 26.69 -29.89
C GLY A 381 -23.77 25.34 -30.53
N ASN A 382 -22.82 24.40 -30.64
CA ASN A 382 -23.06 23.04 -31.14
C ASN A 382 -22.23 21.98 -30.37
N GLN A 383 -22.50 21.86 -29.06
CA GLN A 383 -21.79 20.94 -28.18
C GLN A 383 -22.39 19.52 -28.27
N PRO A 384 -21.65 18.52 -28.78
CA PRO A 384 -22.11 17.14 -28.72
C PRO A 384 -22.16 16.67 -27.26
N THR A 385 -23.04 15.71 -26.98
CA THR A 385 -23.07 15.05 -25.67
C THR A 385 -22.04 13.94 -25.62
N VAL A 386 -21.16 13.98 -24.63
CA VAL A 386 -20.31 12.85 -24.24
C VAL A 386 -21.17 11.94 -23.38
N GLY A 387 -21.36 10.69 -23.82
CA GLY A 387 -22.17 9.72 -23.09
C GLY A 387 -21.54 9.33 -21.74
N ALA A 388 -22.36 8.82 -20.82
CA ALA A 388 -21.88 8.25 -19.57
C ALA A 388 -20.77 7.21 -19.80
N ASN A 389 -19.77 7.19 -18.91
CA ASN A 389 -18.57 6.34 -18.96
C ASN A 389 -17.69 6.51 -20.21
N ARG A 390 -17.76 7.65 -20.88
CA ARG A 390 -16.94 7.99 -22.06
C ARG A 390 -16.07 9.20 -21.79
N CYS A 391 -15.19 9.49 -22.73
CA CYS A 391 -14.17 10.52 -22.59
C CYS A 391 -14.23 11.56 -23.71
N TYR A 392 -13.87 12.79 -23.37
CA TYR A 392 -13.45 13.81 -24.32
C TYR A 392 -11.95 14.10 -24.17
N LEU A 393 -11.36 14.73 -25.18
CA LEU A 393 -9.96 15.09 -25.25
C LEU A 393 -9.79 16.59 -25.00
N THR A 394 -8.87 16.95 -24.10
CA THR A 394 -8.51 18.33 -23.76
C THR A 394 -7.08 18.59 -24.21
N VAL A 395 -6.90 19.49 -25.17
CA VAL A 395 -5.57 19.84 -25.70
C VAL A 395 -5.22 21.28 -25.30
N PRO A 396 -4.12 21.54 -24.57
CA PRO A 396 -3.80 22.85 -24.01
C PRO A 396 -3.60 24.01 -25.01
N ALA A 397 -3.27 23.72 -26.28
CA ALA A 397 -2.96 24.74 -27.30
C ALA A 397 -3.41 24.30 -28.71
N ALA A 398 -4.72 24.12 -28.89
CA ALA A 398 -5.24 23.47 -30.09
C ALA A 398 -5.74 24.47 -31.15
N GLY A 399 -5.13 24.44 -32.35
CA GLY A 399 -5.57 25.19 -33.54
C GLY A 399 -6.12 24.31 -34.67
N VAL A 400 -6.16 23.00 -34.46
CA VAL A 400 -6.55 22.01 -35.47
C VAL A 400 -8.02 21.61 -35.33
N LYS A 401 -8.69 21.31 -36.46
CA LYS A 401 -10.12 20.95 -36.46
C LYS A 401 -10.41 19.54 -35.98
N ALA A 402 -9.45 18.63 -36.15
CA ALA A 402 -9.57 17.24 -35.73
C ALA A 402 -8.20 16.55 -35.59
N PHE A 403 -8.16 15.53 -34.74
CA PHE A 403 -7.10 14.54 -34.66
C PHE A 403 -7.64 13.21 -35.19
N PHE A 404 -7.14 12.76 -36.34
CA PHE A 404 -7.64 11.55 -36.99
C PHE A 404 -6.97 10.30 -36.44
N LEU A 405 -7.76 9.22 -36.31
CA LEU A 405 -7.26 7.90 -36.00
C LEU A 405 -7.12 7.14 -37.33
N ASN A 406 -5.88 6.78 -37.69
CA ASN A 406 -5.61 6.05 -38.91
C ASN A 406 -5.94 4.57 -38.66
N GLY A 407 -7.08 4.10 -39.16
CA GLY A 407 -7.54 2.71 -39.02
C GLY A 407 -6.58 1.67 -39.59
N GLY A 408 -5.51 1.35 -38.85
CA GLY A 408 -4.57 0.27 -39.14
C GLY A 408 -3.09 0.66 -39.34
N ASP A 409 -2.73 1.94 -39.35
CA ASP A 409 -1.32 2.37 -39.42
C ASP A 409 -1.00 3.28 -38.22
N ALA A 410 -0.46 2.65 -37.18
CA ALA A 410 -0.03 3.27 -35.93
C ALA A 410 0.61 4.66 -36.16
N THR A 411 -0.02 5.72 -35.66
CA THR A 411 0.68 6.98 -35.39
C THR A 411 1.72 6.67 -34.33
N GLY A 412 2.98 6.93 -34.66
CA GLY A 412 4.13 6.30 -34.05
C GLY A 412 4.11 6.27 -32.52
N ILE A 413 4.40 5.10 -31.96
CA ILE A 413 5.08 5.00 -30.67
C ILE A 413 6.34 5.86 -30.80
N SER A 414 6.32 7.05 -30.22
CA SER A 414 7.54 7.83 -29.99
C SER A 414 8.32 7.10 -28.91
N GLY A 415 9.07 6.07 -29.31
CA GLY A 415 10.19 5.60 -28.53
C GLY A 415 11.22 6.71 -28.48
N VAL A 416 11.07 7.60 -27.48
CA VAL A 416 12.04 8.59 -26.98
C VAL A 416 13.05 9.03 -28.04
N ASP A 417 12.78 10.17 -28.69
CA ASP A 417 13.79 10.89 -29.47
C ASP A 417 15.00 11.19 -28.58
N ALA A 418 16.03 10.35 -28.66
CA ALA A 418 17.36 10.75 -28.27
C ALA A 418 17.89 11.61 -29.40
N ASN A 419 17.85 12.92 -29.22
CA ASN A 419 18.64 13.87 -29.98
C ASN A 419 20.10 13.40 -29.93
N VAL A 420 20.58 12.75 -30.99
CA VAL A 420 21.98 12.31 -31.07
C VAL A 420 22.77 13.47 -31.66
N ASP A 421 23.58 14.13 -30.82
CA ASP A 421 24.54 15.11 -31.30
C ASP A 421 25.44 14.47 -32.38
N ALA A 422 25.63 15.16 -33.50
CA ALA A 422 26.28 14.66 -34.72
C ALA A 422 27.76 14.22 -34.55
N ASN A 423 28.31 14.26 -33.33
CA ASN A 423 29.71 13.94 -33.01
C ASN A 423 29.88 12.72 -32.08
N GLU A 424 28.81 12.05 -31.66
CA GLU A 424 28.92 10.90 -30.75
C GLU A 424 29.28 9.60 -31.48
N ALA A 425 30.11 8.76 -30.84
CA ALA A 425 30.51 7.47 -31.41
C ALA A 425 29.34 6.48 -31.38
N ILE A 426 28.98 5.95 -32.55
CA ILE A 426 27.90 4.98 -32.73
C ILE A 426 28.52 3.57 -32.76
N TYR A 427 27.91 2.61 -32.07
CA TYR A 427 28.31 1.21 -32.09
C TYR A 427 27.16 0.30 -32.54
N ASN A 428 27.47 -0.86 -33.14
CA ASN A 428 26.49 -1.92 -33.36
C ASN A 428 26.35 -2.83 -32.11
N LEU A 429 25.40 -3.77 -32.14
CA LEU A 429 25.16 -4.71 -31.03
C LEU A 429 26.37 -5.62 -30.73
N ALA A 430 27.28 -5.79 -31.69
CA ALA A 430 28.54 -6.52 -31.52
C ALA A 430 29.67 -5.64 -30.95
N GLY A 431 29.39 -4.39 -30.55
CA GLY A 431 30.37 -3.47 -29.98
C GLY A 431 31.33 -2.84 -31.00
N GLN A 432 31.07 -2.96 -32.30
CA GLN A 432 31.89 -2.35 -33.34
C GLN A 432 31.44 -0.93 -33.61
N ARG A 433 32.39 0.02 -33.71
CA ARG A 433 32.09 1.41 -34.06
C ARG A 433 31.64 1.51 -35.52
N ILE A 434 30.56 2.24 -35.77
CA ILE A 434 29.97 2.48 -37.09
C ILE A 434 29.83 3.99 -37.33
N ASN A 435 29.89 4.41 -38.60
CA ASN A 435 29.92 5.84 -38.97
C ASN A 435 28.53 6.42 -39.29
N LYS A 436 27.48 5.60 -39.23
CA LYS A 436 26.08 5.99 -39.43
C LYS A 436 25.15 5.01 -38.73
N LEU A 437 24.00 5.48 -38.26
CA LEU A 437 22.94 4.63 -37.72
C LEU A 437 22.45 3.63 -38.78
N GLN A 438 22.48 2.35 -38.47
CA GLN A 438 21.93 1.27 -39.28
C GLN A 438 20.49 0.93 -38.87
N LYS A 439 19.74 0.27 -39.76
CA LYS A 439 18.39 -0.24 -39.46
C LYS A 439 18.49 -1.27 -38.32
N GLY A 440 17.73 -1.07 -37.23
CA GLY A 440 17.81 -1.90 -36.02
C GLY A 440 18.54 -1.22 -34.84
N ILE A 441 19.08 -2.01 -33.91
CA ILE A 441 19.68 -1.49 -32.66
C ILE A 441 21.07 -0.90 -32.91
N ASN A 442 21.27 0.33 -32.45
CA ASN A 442 22.53 1.05 -32.37
C ASN A 442 22.83 1.38 -30.90
N ILE A 443 24.09 1.54 -30.52
CA ILE A 443 24.51 1.92 -29.16
C ILE A 443 25.24 3.26 -29.24
N ILE A 444 24.75 4.25 -28.49
CA ILE A 444 25.36 5.58 -28.39
C ILE A 444 25.37 5.97 -26.91
N ASN A 445 26.52 6.40 -26.38
CA ASN A 445 26.71 6.70 -24.94
C ASN A 445 26.18 5.59 -24.00
N GLY A 446 26.36 4.32 -24.38
CA GLY A 446 25.89 3.18 -23.59
C GLY A 446 24.37 2.95 -23.62
N LYS A 447 23.61 3.76 -24.36
CA LYS A 447 22.16 3.60 -24.55
C LYS A 447 21.86 2.91 -25.87
N LYS A 448 20.87 2.01 -25.86
CA LYS A 448 20.33 1.38 -27.07
C LYS A 448 19.37 2.35 -27.76
N ILE A 449 19.64 2.66 -29.01
CA ILE A 449 18.85 3.52 -29.89
C ILE A 449 18.37 2.69 -31.07
N LEU A 450 17.06 2.68 -31.34
CA LEU A 450 16.46 1.96 -32.47
C LEU A 450 16.28 2.93 -33.65
N LYS A 451 16.69 2.53 -34.86
CA LYS A 451 16.62 3.36 -36.07
C LYS A 451 16.03 2.63 -37.26
#